data_AF-A0AAU3PN69-F1
#
_entry.id   AF-A0AAU3PN69-F1
#
_cell.length_a   1.000
_cell.length_b   1.000
_cell.length_c   1.000
_cell.angle_alpha   90.00
_cell.angle_beta   90.00
_cell.angle_gamma   90.00
#
_symmetry.space_group_name_H-M   'P 1'
#
loop_
_entity.id
_entity.type
_entity.pdbx_description
1 polymer ?
#
loop_
_entity_poly.entity_id
_entity_poly.type
_entity_poly.pdbx_seq_one_letter_code
_entity_poly.pdbx_strand_id
1 'polypeptide(L)'
;MEVHAYPTEATVPVDLAEARRIADLHLRDPDDAADDIGSVVTEFDAGFTVVAVRGTAEADRLPKPAIGGSVCVIDKSTGAISFWPTYPTALIAEQYAVMRDTGRLVVEDSWPDPEDFDLVTSATGEDVDDAVLAIDYESS
;
A
#
# COMPACT_ATOMS: atom_id res chain seq x y z
N MET A 1 6.24 12.35 10.35
CA MET A 1 5.87 11.38 9.31
C MET A 1 4.41 11.61 8.95
N GLU A 2 4.17 12.14 7.78
CA GLU A 2 2.82 12.34 7.25
C GLU A 2 2.50 11.18 6.32
N VAL A 3 1.22 10.87 6.17
CA VAL A 3 0.75 9.91 5.18
C VAL A 3 -0.03 10.71 4.15
N HIS A 4 0.42 10.63 2.90
CA HIS A 4 -0.24 11.30 1.80
C HIS A 4 -1.30 10.38 1.19
N ALA A 5 -2.44 10.97 0.86
CA ALA A 5 -3.57 10.31 0.23
C ALA A 5 -3.90 11.03 -1.08
N TYR A 6 -3.95 10.28 -2.17
CA TYR A 6 -4.09 10.82 -3.52
C TYR A 6 -5.50 10.62 -4.06
N PRO A 7 -6.09 11.64 -4.70
CA PRO A 7 -7.49 11.63 -5.08
C PRO A 7 -7.75 10.65 -6.25
N THR A 8 -8.94 10.09 -6.30
CA THR A 8 -9.40 9.25 -7.41
C THR A 8 -10.72 9.78 -7.96
N GLU A 9 -11.16 9.26 -9.10
CA GLU A 9 -12.49 9.52 -9.65
C GLU A 9 -13.56 8.60 -9.04
N ALA A 10 -13.44 8.31 -7.75
CA ALA A 10 -14.33 7.39 -7.04
C ALA A 10 -15.73 7.98 -6.82
N THR A 11 -16.73 7.11 -6.88
CA THR A 11 -18.06 7.41 -6.33
C THR A 11 -18.03 7.26 -4.81
N VAL A 12 -18.41 8.33 -4.09
CA VAL A 12 -18.45 8.34 -2.63
C VAL A 12 -19.90 8.24 -2.09
N PRO A 13 -20.14 7.52 -0.97
CA PRO A 13 -19.18 6.73 -0.23
C PRO A 13 -18.74 5.49 -1.01
N VAL A 14 -17.46 5.12 -0.90
CA VAL A 14 -16.89 3.96 -1.60
C VAL A 14 -17.46 2.68 -0.98
N ASP A 15 -18.02 1.81 -1.82
CA ASP A 15 -18.41 0.46 -1.44
C ASP A 15 -17.36 -0.57 -1.90
N LEU A 16 -17.59 -1.85 -1.59
CA LEU A 16 -16.63 -2.91 -1.94
C LEU A 16 -16.44 -3.06 -3.47
N ALA A 17 -17.48 -2.82 -4.27
CA ALA A 17 -17.37 -2.92 -5.72
C ALA A 17 -16.53 -1.79 -6.28
N GLU A 18 -16.73 -0.58 -5.75
CA GLU A 18 -15.96 0.59 -6.12
C GLU A 18 -14.51 0.52 -5.65
N ALA A 19 -14.27 0.01 -4.44
CA ALA A 19 -12.92 -0.24 -3.93
C ALA A 19 -12.13 -1.21 -4.83
N ARG A 20 -12.79 -2.25 -5.35
CA ARG A 20 -12.19 -3.17 -6.33
C ARG A 20 -11.89 -2.47 -7.66
N ARG A 21 -12.82 -1.65 -8.17
CA ARG A 21 -12.60 -0.85 -9.40
C ARG A 21 -11.39 0.06 -9.25
N ILE A 22 -11.28 0.76 -8.12
CA ILE A 22 -10.17 1.64 -7.79
C ILE A 22 -8.86 0.86 -7.74
N ALA A 23 -8.85 -0.29 -7.06
CA ALA A 23 -7.68 -1.16 -6.99
C ALA A 23 -7.21 -1.63 -8.38
N ASP A 24 -8.15 -2.09 -9.23
CA ASP A 24 -7.83 -2.54 -10.58
C ASP A 24 -7.33 -1.42 -11.48
N LEU A 25 -7.80 -0.19 -11.28
CA LEU A 25 -7.43 0.95 -12.13
C LEU A 25 -6.10 1.59 -11.73
N HIS A 26 -5.83 1.70 -10.42
CA HIS A 26 -4.70 2.49 -9.91
C HIS A 26 -3.56 1.66 -9.35
N LEU A 27 -3.83 0.42 -8.93
CA LEU A 27 -2.86 -0.39 -8.17
C LEU A 27 -2.41 -1.63 -8.91
N ARG A 28 -2.96 -1.90 -10.10
CA ARG A 28 -2.57 -3.03 -10.93
C ARG A 28 -1.45 -2.61 -11.88
N ASP A 29 -0.30 -3.25 -11.77
CA ASP A 29 0.73 -3.11 -12.79
C ASP A 29 0.30 -3.89 -14.06
N PRO A 30 0.50 -3.35 -15.27
CA PRO A 30 0.23 -4.11 -16.50
C PRO A 30 1.02 -5.43 -16.59
N ASP A 31 2.20 -5.52 -15.97
CA ASP A 31 3.02 -6.75 -15.93
C ASP A 31 2.52 -7.75 -14.88
N ASP A 32 1.78 -7.32 -13.85
CA ASP A 32 1.19 -8.20 -12.82
C ASP A 32 0.23 -9.25 -13.41
N ALA A 33 -0.39 -8.92 -14.55
CA ALA A 33 -1.28 -9.84 -15.26
C ALA A 33 -0.54 -11.06 -15.82
N ALA A 34 0.75 -10.94 -16.14
CA ALA A 34 1.58 -12.05 -16.60
C ALA A 34 2.00 -12.99 -15.45
N ASP A 35 2.05 -12.46 -14.22
CA ASP A 35 2.50 -13.15 -13.02
C ASP A 35 1.39 -13.75 -12.15
N ASP A 36 0.14 -13.71 -12.64
CA ASP A 36 -1.08 -14.14 -11.92
C ASP A 36 -1.22 -13.44 -10.56
N ILE A 37 -0.87 -12.14 -10.51
CA ILE A 37 -0.99 -11.32 -9.30
C ILE A 37 -2.37 -10.66 -9.29
N GLY A 38 -3.13 -10.91 -8.23
CA GLY A 38 -4.43 -10.31 -7.95
C GLY A 38 -4.40 -9.41 -6.72
N SER A 39 -5.53 -8.79 -6.39
CA SER A 39 -5.67 -7.94 -5.21
C SER A 39 -6.67 -8.54 -4.20
N VAL A 40 -6.31 -8.50 -2.92
CA VAL A 40 -7.26 -8.76 -1.82
C VAL A 40 -7.69 -7.42 -1.24
N VAL A 41 -9.00 -7.18 -1.25
CA VAL A 41 -9.63 -6.01 -0.66
C VAL A 41 -10.32 -6.42 0.64
N THR A 42 -9.90 -5.83 1.76
CA THR A 42 -10.47 -6.08 3.09
C THR A 42 -11.06 -4.79 3.65
N GLU A 43 -12.33 -4.83 4.02
CA GLU A 43 -13.05 -3.68 4.58
C GLU A 43 -12.74 -3.44 6.06
N PHE A 44 -12.67 -2.18 6.46
CA PHE A 44 -12.70 -1.72 7.85
C PHE A 44 -13.58 -0.46 7.97
N ASP A 45 -13.73 0.08 9.18
CA ASP A 45 -14.71 1.14 9.44
C ASP A 45 -14.54 2.39 8.53
N ALA A 46 -13.32 2.88 8.37
CA ALA A 46 -13.06 4.10 7.59
C ALA A 46 -12.72 3.84 6.11
N GLY A 47 -12.47 2.59 5.71
CA GLY A 47 -11.86 2.34 4.40
C GLY A 47 -11.77 0.86 4.01
N PHE A 48 -10.92 0.62 3.01
CA PHE A 48 -10.53 -0.71 2.56
C PHE A 48 -9.01 -0.79 2.47
N THR A 49 -8.41 -1.87 2.97
CA THR A 49 -7.01 -2.19 2.66
C THR A 49 -6.94 -3.04 1.40
N VAL A 50 -5.98 -2.74 0.53
CA VAL A 50 -5.69 -3.49 -0.69
C VAL A 50 -4.27 -4.05 -0.60
N VAL A 51 -4.14 -5.36 -0.82
CA VAL A 51 -2.86 -6.06 -0.83
C VAL A 51 -2.74 -6.87 -2.12
N ALA A 52 -1.62 -6.72 -2.83
CA ALA A 52 -1.30 -7.58 -3.97
C ALA A 52 -0.93 -8.99 -3.46
N VAL A 53 -1.54 -10.02 -4.07
CA VAL A 53 -1.28 -11.43 -3.75
C VAL A 53 -1.03 -12.19 -5.05
N ARG A 54 -0.05 -13.09 -5.02
CA ARG A 54 0.23 -13.99 -6.15
C ARG A 54 -0.68 -15.21 -6.10
N GLY A 55 -1.32 -15.51 -7.22
CA GLY A 55 -2.26 -16.63 -7.41
C GLY A 55 -3.68 -16.35 -6.91
N THR A 56 -4.62 -17.23 -7.27
CA THR A 56 -5.99 -17.24 -6.74
C THR A 56 -5.97 -17.62 -5.26
N ALA A 57 -5.76 -16.66 -4.37
CA ALA A 57 -5.86 -16.87 -2.94
C ALA A 57 -7.32 -17.29 -2.60
N GLU A 58 -7.53 -18.56 -2.28
CA GLU A 58 -8.73 -18.98 -1.56
C GLU A 58 -8.82 -18.16 -0.27
N ALA A 59 -9.96 -17.47 -0.08
CA ALA A 59 -10.18 -16.47 0.97
C ALA A 59 -9.90 -16.96 2.42
N ASP A 60 -9.75 -18.27 2.63
CA ASP A 60 -9.52 -18.89 3.94
C ASP A 60 -8.04 -18.99 4.36
N ARG A 61 -7.10 -18.72 3.44
CA ARG A 61 -5.66 -18.71 3.75
C ARG A 61 -5.00 -17.59 2.98
N LEU A 62 -5.19 -16.35 3.44
CA LEU A 62 -4.38 -15.23 2.97
C LEU A 62 -2.90 -15.65 3.08
N PRO A 63 -2.13 -15.67 1.98
CA PRO A 63 -0.70 -15.92 2.08
C PRO A 63 -0.10 -14.90 3.07
N LYS A 64 0.90 -15.33 3.86
CA LYS A 64 1.69 -14.37 4.63
C LYS A 64 2.12 -13.27 3.66
N PRO A 65 1.92 -11.98 3.99
CA PRO A 65 2.29 -10.90 3.08
C PRO A 65 3.71 -11.17 2.58
N ALA A 66 3.88 -11.28 1.26
CA ALA A 66 5.21 -11.38 0.71
C ALA A 66 5.94 -10.08 1.08
N ILE A 67 7.04 -10.20 1.80
CA ILE A 67 7.89 -9.07 2.17
C ILE A 67 8.32 -8.41 0.85
N GLY A 68 7.81 -7.20 0.60
CA GLY A 68 8.00 -6.45 -0.65
C GLY A 68 6.74 -5.76 -1.19
N GLY A 69 5.53 -6.13 -0.76
CA GLY A 69 4.28 -5.52 -1.24
C GLY A 69 3.76 -4.37 -0.36
N SER A 70 3.65 -3.15 -0.89
CA SER A 70 2.99 -2.03 -0.20
C SER A 70 1.50 -2.33 0.03
N VAL A 71 0.96 -1.90 1.18
CA VAL A 71 -0.49 -1.96 1.43
C VAL A 71 -1.09 -0.61 1.11
N CYS A 72 -2.18 -0.59 0.34
CA CYS A 72 -2.89 0.63 0.03
C CYS A 72 -4.16 0.73 0.88
N VAL A 73 -4.54 1.93 1.30
CA VAL A 73 -5.84 2.20 1.90
C VAL A 73 -6.66 3.08 0.97
N ILE A 74 -7.88 2.66 0.67
CA ILE A 74 -8.91 3.45 0.00
C ILE A 74 -9.87 3.98 1.07
N ASP A 75 -9.92 5.30 1.26
CA ASP A 75 -10.83 5.93 2.22
C ASP A 75 -12.28 5.92 1.69
N LYS A 76 -13.24 5.53 2.54
CA LYS A 76 -14.65 5.47 2.17
C LYS A 76 -15.29 6.82 1.87
N SER A 77 -14.87 7.85 2.60
CA SER A 77 -15.46 9.20 2.54
C SER A 77 -14.92 10.04 1.39
N THR A 78 -13.68 9.83 0.97
CA THR A 78 -12.99 10.63 -0.05
C THR A 78 -12.65 9.84 -1.30
N GLY A 79 -12.55 8.51 -1.21
CA GLY A 79 -12.04 7.66 -2.29
C GLY A 79 -10.54 7.79 -2.52
N ALA A 80 -9.82 8.55 -1.68
CA ALA A 80 -8.39 8.76 -1.84
C ALA A 80 -7.59 7.50 -1.46
N ILE A 81 -6.47 7.29 -2.16
CA ILE A 81 -5.54 6.18 -1.94
C ILE A 81 -4.35 6.67 -1.12
N SER A 82 -4.06 6.00 -0.02
CA SER A 82 -2.82 6.20 0.76
C SER A 82 -1.99 4.93 0.81
N PHE A 83 -0.67 5.08 0.89
CA PHE A 83 0.29 3.98 0.89
C PHE A 83 0.85 3.73 2.29
N TRP A 84 0.97 2.45 2.65
CA TRP A 84 1.31 2.01 3.99
C TRP A 84 2.34 0.87 3.96
N PRO A 85 3.19 0.76 4.99
CA PRO A 85 4.01 -0.42 5.19
C PRO A 85 3.15 -1.68 5.28
N THR A 86 3.76 -2.83 4.95
CA THR A 86 3.09 -4.14 4.96
C THR A 86 2.73 -4.61 6.36
N TYR A 87 1.64 -4.08 6.90
CA TYR A 87 1.10 -4.41 8.22
C TYR A 87 -0.25 -5.12 8.12
N PRO A 88 -0.67 -5.86 9.17
CA PRO A 88 -2.02 -6.41 9.23
C PRO A 88 -3.09 -5.31 9.15
N THR A 89 -4.21 -5.61 8.48
CA THR A 89 -5.34 -4.66 8.30
C THR A 89 -5.79 -4.00 9.60
N ALA A 90 -5.83 -4.75 10.71
CA ALA A 90 -6.21 -4.19 12.01
C ALA A 90 -5.26 -3.08 12.47
N LEU A 91 -3.95 -3.29 12.34
CA LEU A 91 -2.93 -2.30 12.71
C LEU A 91 -2.96 -1.09 11.76
N ILE A 92 -3.23 -1.31 10.47
CA ILE A 92 -3.41 -0.21 9.51
C ILE A 92 -4.65 0.60 9.87
N ALA A 93 -5.76 -0.04 10.21
CA ALA A 93 -6.99 0.66 10.60
C ALA A 93 -6.78 1.54 11.85
N GLU A 94 -6.06 1.03 12.86
CA GLU A 94 -5.71 1.80 14.06
C GLU A 94 -4.81 3.01 13.71
N GLN A 95 -3.74 2.79 12.94
CA GLN A 95 -2.84 3.87 12.54
C GLN A 95 -3.52 4.89 11.62
N TYR A 96 -4.39 4.44 10.73
CA TYR A 96 -5.19 5.28 9.85
C TYR A 96 -6.07 6.24 10.65
N ALA A 97 -6.79 5.71 11.65
CA ALA A 97 -7.60 6.54 12.54
C ALA A 97 -6.76 7.59 13.28
N VAL A 98 -5.60 7.20 13.81
CA VAL A 98 -4.69 8.14 14.49
C VAL A 98 -4.18 9.22 13.52
N MET A 99 -3.75 8.87 12.31
CA MET A 99 -3.25 9.85 11.34
C MET A 99 -4.36 10.80 10.89
N ARG A 100 -5.58 10.31 10.70
CA ARG A 100 -6.76 11.12 10.39
C ARG A 100 -7.10 12.09 11.52
N ASP A 101 -7.19 11.60 12.76
CA ASP A 101 -7.58 12.41 13.93
C ASP A 101 -6.53 13.46 14.29
N THR A 102 -5.25 13.17 14.03
CA THR A 102 -4.14 14.10 14.26
C THR A 102 -3.88 15.05 13.08
N GLY A 103 -4.64 14.93 11.99
CA GLY A 103 -4.45 15.76 10.78
C GLY A 103 -3.16 15.47 10.02
N ARG A 104 -2.56 14.29 10.23
CA ARG A 104 -1.32 13.83 9.56
C ARG A 104 -1.58 12.95 8.34
N LEU A 105 -2.85 12.67 8.05
CA LEU A 105 -3.30 12.14 6.78
C LEU A 105 -3.60 13.33 5.85
N VAL A 106 -2.67 13.63 4.96
CA VAL A 106 -2.74 14.77 4.03
C VAL A 106 -3.40 14.30 2.74
N VAL A 107 -4.55 14.86 2.41
CA VAL A 107 -5.21 14.59 1.12
C VAL A 107 -4.66 15.58 0.10
N GLU A 108 -3.97 15.05 -0.90
CA GLU A 108 -3.38 15.82 -1.99
C GLU A 108 -4.43 16.19 -3.05
N ASP A 109 -4.12 17.21 -3.85
CA ASP A 109 -4.97 17.63 -4.98
C ASP A 109 -4.70 16.81 -6.25
N SER A 110 -3.53 16.18 -6.36
CA SER A 110 -3.12 15.40 -7.53
C SER A 110 -2.15 14.28 -7.17
N TRP A 111 -2.03 13.32 -8.08
CA TRP A 111 -1.00 12.28 -8.02
C TRP A 111 0.39 12.89 -8.22
N PRO A 112 1.43 12.34 -7.57
CA PRO A 112 2.80 12.75 -7.81
C PRO A 112 3.25 12.29 -9.20
N ASP A 113 4.22 13.00 -9.76
CA ASP A 113 4.89 12.54 -10.97
C ASP A 113 5.63 11.21 -10.70
N PRO A 114 5.75 10.33 -11.70
CA PRO A 114 6.36 9.00 -11.50
C PRO A 114 7.81 9.08 -10.98
N GLU A 115 8.53 10.16 -11.28
CA GLU A 115 9.91 10.39 -10.82
C GLU A 115 9.98 10.74 -9.31
N ASP A 116 8.89 11.25 -8.72
CA ASP A 116 8.78 11.58 -7.30
C ASP A 116 8.24 10.42 -6.44
N PHE A 117 7.74 9.36 -7.09
CA PHE A 117 7.12 8.21 -6.43
C PHE A 117 8.14 7.37 -5.62
N ASP A 118 9.38 7.28 -6.13
CA ASP A 118 10.48 6.58 -5.46
C ASP A 118 10.85 7.23 -4.12
N LEU A 119 10.64 8.54 -3.95
CA LEU A 119 10.97 9.23 -2.70
C LEU A 119 9.88 9.05 -1.61
N VAL A 120 8.63 8.85 -2.02
CA VAL A 120 7.49 8.65 -1.09
C VAL A 120 7.51 7.25 -0.48
N THR A 121 7.92 6.24 -1.24
CA THR A 121 8.01 4.85 -0.76
C THR A 121 9.34 4.57 -0.02
N SER A 122 10.42 5.24 -0.43
CA SER A 122 11.77 5.11 0.19
C SER A 122 11.90 5.77 1.56
N ALA A 123 10.97 6.65 1.97
CA ALA A 123 11.00 7.28 3.30
C ALA A 123 10.81 6.29 4.48
N THR A 124 10.64 5.00 4.20
CA THR A 124 10.56 3.93 5.21
C THR A 124 11.69 2.89 5.15
N GLY A 125 12.66 3.03 4.23
CA GLY A 125 13.82 2.15 4.14
C GLY A 125 15.08 2.99 4.07
N GLU A 126 15.83 3.04 5.17
CA GLU A 126 17.21 3.52 5.16
C GLU A 126 17.97 2.89 3.98
N ASP A 127 18.47 3.75 3.10
CA ASP A 127 19.45 3.44 2.06
C ASP A 127 20.69 2.86 2.74
N VAL A 128 20.73 1.54 2.89
CA VAL A 128 21.96 0.83 3.23
C VAL A 128 22.76 0.68 1.96
N ASP A 129 23.58 1.69 1.72
CA ASP A 129 24.71 1.71 0.79
C ASP A 129 25.42 0.33 0.84
N ASP A 130 25.37 -0.43 -0.27
CA ASP A 130 26.02 -1.74 -0.45
C ASP A 130 27.55 -1.56 -0.64
N ALA A 131 28.18 -0.90 0.32
CA ALA A 131 29.61 -0.66 0.31
C ALA A 131 30.22 -0.96 1.68
N VAL A 132 31.04 -2.03 1.67
CA VAL A 132 32.05 -2.41 2.66
C VAL A 132 31.57 -3.30 3.81
N LEU A 133 31.87 -4.60 3.68
CA LEU A 133 32.63 -5.33 4.70
C LEU A 133 33.21 -6.62 4.07
N ALA A 134 34.34 -6.46 3.39
CA ALA A 134 35.28 -7.55 3.21
C ALA A 134 35.80 -7.93 4.61
N ILE A 135 35.31 -9.04 5.17
CA ILE A 135 35.91 -9.63 6.36
C ILE A 135 36.80 -10.76 5.88
N ASP A 136 38.10 -10.49 5.92
CA ASP A 136 39.18 -11.44 5.72
C ASP A 136 39.07 -12.54 6.79
N TYR A 137 38.76 -13.76 6.38
CA TYR A 137 38.74 -14.93 7.26
C TYR A 137 40.13 -15.60 7.18
N GLU A 138 41.06 -15.16 8.04
CA GLU A 138 42.33 -15.83 8.22
C GLU A 138 42.11 -17.27 8.73
N SER A 139 42.65 -18.23 7.99
CA SER A 139 42.60 -19.67 8.28
C SER A 139 43.56 -20.04 9.41
N SER A 140 43.12 -20.91 10.32
CA SER A 140 43.99 -21.61 11.29
C SER A 140 44.94 -22.61 10.62
#